data_AF-A0A952PT80-F1
#
_entry.id   AF-A0A952PT80-F1
#
_cell.length_a   1.000
_cell.length_b   1.000
_cell.length_c   1.000
_cell.angle_alpha   90.00
_cell.angle_beta   90.00
_cell.angle_gamma   90.00
#
_symmetry.space_group_name_H-M   'P 1'
#
loop_
_entity.id
_entity.type
_entity.pdbx_description
1 polymer ?
#
loop_
_entity_poly.entity_id
_entity_poly.type
_entity_poly.pdbx_seq_one_letter_code
_entity_poly.pdbx_strand_id
1 'polypeptide(L)'
;MKQVQLIGTTIILVAATTAGGAYLWWQSTPQFALLEARSGFLEKNRKKFNKYVDVATVTTGFTEELIFAPAEKTPNLTKLQRIVGLGALRAARTSIDNSLIYQIQRLVNKPNTAVASAANTGDEEDEGEIRDASNATTGGATGRETGKSLADGTRTTITTTTTSVVKTADGKAGTDSNDEPKIVHPERKKFSSLLRMAWKREKMRLKNLSFQRMAEFAKAHPDTIINRIFAAPVGGRANAIKQLLAECGFKGSNFKKYLLENKGSKVIAHLTFMSPRINDLVTVKLEMERLHQGPFGRYRISRLVNFKGTLNHLKYDTDDQIQGLVAYGLQDLTGQTVAGKAKEVLKE
;
A
#
# COMPACT_ATOMS: atom_id res chain seq x y z
N MET A 1 24.36 -9.89 -64.06
CA MET A 1 23.72 -8.96 -63.10
C MET A 1 22.72 -9.62 -62.16
N LYS A 2 21.86 -10.58 -62.60
CA LYS A 2 20.82 -11.20 -61.74
C LYS A 2 21.36 -11.99 -60.52
N GLN A 3 22.52 -12.67 -60.64
CA GLN A 3 23.10 -13.43 -59.51
C GLN A 3 23.67 -12.55 -58.38
N VAL A 4 24.29 -11.42 -58.72
CA VAL A 4 24.83 -10.48 -57.71
C VAL A 4 23.71 -9.83 -56.90
N GLN A 5 22.58 -9.50 -57.55
CA GLN A 5 21.39 -9.01 -56.85
C GLN A 5 20.76 -10.06 -55.93
N LEU A 6 20.72 -11.33 -56.35
CA LEU A 6 20.19 -12.43 -55.54
C LEU A 6 21.05 -12.71 -54.29
N ILE A 7 22.37 -12.69 -54.43
CA ILE A 7 23.30 -12.88 -53.31
C ILE A 7 23.18 -11.70 -52.33
N GLY A 8 23.11 -10.46 -52.85
CA GLY A 8 22.94 -9.26 -52.04
C GLY A 8 21.65 -9.28 -51.20
N THR A 9 20.51 -9.62 -51.80
CA THR A 9 19.24 -9.72 -51.06
C THR A 9 19.26 -10.83 -50.02
N THR A 10 19.89 -11.96 -50.32
CA THR A 10 20.01 -13.08 -49.37
C THR A 10 20.83 -12.70 -48.14
N ILE A 11 21.97 -12.01 -48.33
CA ILE A 11 22.81 -11.55 -47.21
C ILE A 11 22.06 -10.56 -46.31
N ILE A 12 21.34 -9.61 -46.90
CA ILE A 12 20.54 -8.64 -46.14
C ILE A 12 19.45 -9.35 -45.34
N LEU A 13 18.76 -10.33 -45.92
CA LEU A 13 17.73 -11.10 -45.23
C LEU A 13 18.30 -11.92 -44.06
N VAL A 14 19.45 -12.56 -44.24
CA VAL A 14 20.13 -13.32 -43.17
C VAL A 14 20.61 -12.39 -42.05
N ALA A 15 21.18 -11.23 -42.40
CA ALA A 15 21.61 -10.23 -41.41
C ALA A 15 20.41 -9.69 -40.62
N ALA A 16 19.31 -9.36 -41.31
CA ALA A 16 18.08 -8.86 -40.67
C ALA A 16 17.44 -9.90 -39.75
N THR A 17 17.40 -11.18 -40.16
CA THR A 17 16.83 -12.26 -39.34
C THR A 17 17.71 -12.58 -38.12
N THR A 18 19.03 -12.53 -38.28
CA THR A 18 19.97 -12.76 -37.17
C THR A 18 19.95 -11.61 -36.16
N ALA A 19 19.93 -10.36 -36.64
CA ALA A 19 19.79 -9.18 -35.78
C ALA A 19 18.43 -9.18 -35.07
N GLY A 20 17.34 -9.53 -35.77
CA GLY A 20 16.01 -9.68 -35.18
C GLY A 20 15.96 -10.77 -34.11
N GLY A 21 16.56 -11.94 -34.37
CA GLY A 21 16.66 -13.05 -33.42
C GLY A 21 17.47 -12.68 -32.17
N ALA A 22 18.62 -12.04 -32.35
CA ALA A 22 19.47 -11.57 -31.25
C ALA A 22 18.75 -10.53 -30.38
N TYR A 23 18.01 -9.61 -31.01
CA TYR A 23 17.21 -8.61 -30.30
C TYR A 23 16.09 -9.26 -29.48
N LEU A 24 15.34 -10.20 -30.07
CA LEU A 24 14.28 -10.92 -29.36
C LEU A 24 14.82 -11.75 -28.19
N TRP A 25 15.98 -12.38 -28.36
CA TRP A 25 16.66 -13.08 -27.29
C TRP A 25 17.10 -12.12 -26.18
N TRP A 26 17.70 -10.97 -26.53
CA TRP A 26 18.10 -9.96 -25.55
C TRP A 26 16.90 -9.42 -24.75
N GLN A 27 15.75 -9.20 -25.39
CA GLN A 27 14.52 -8.79 -24.70
C GLN A 27 14.03 -9.80 -23.66
N SER A 28 14.40 -11.08 -23.81
CA SER A 28 14.05 -12.14 -22.86
C SER A 28 14.99 -12.18 -21.65
N THR A 29 16.00 -11.32 -21.56
CA THR A 29 16.95 -11.29 -20.44
C THR A 29 16.43 -10.48 -19.24
N PRO A 30 16.80 -10.85 -18.00
CA PRO A 30 16.44 -10.07 -16.81
C PRO A 30 17.08 -8.67 -16.79
N GLN A 31 18.27 -8.52 -17.38
CA GLN A 31 18.94 -7.22 -17.49
C GLN A 31 18.11 -6.24 -18.30
N PHE A 32 17.56 -6.69 -19.43
CA PHE A 32 16.68 -5.88 -20.27
C PHE A 32 15.45 -5.40 -19.49
N ALA A 33 14.81 -6.26 -18.70
CA ALA A 33 13.67 -5.87 -17.88
C ALA A 33 14.00 -4.77 -16.86
N LEU A 34 15.18 -4.78 -16.23
CA LEU A 34 15.60 -3.70 -15.32
C LEU A 34 15.86 -2.40 -16.07
N LEU A 35 16.52 -2.46 -17.23
CA LEU A 35 16.80 -1.29 -18.05
C LEU A 35 15.51 -0.65 -18.57
N GLU A 36 14.57 -1.45 -19.04
CA GLU A 36 13.26 -1.00 -19.51
C GLU A 36 12.38 -0.47 -18.38
N ALA A 37 12.42 -1.08 -17.18
CA ALA A 37 11.78 -0.53 -16.00
C ALA A 37 12.35 0.86 -15.66
N ARG A 38 13.68 1.01 -15.66
CA ARG A 38 14.34 2.30 -15.44
C ARG A 38 13.94 3.32 -16.51
N SER A 39 14.03 2.95 -17.78
CA SER A 39 13.67 3.81 -18.91
C SER A 39 12.19 4.22 -18.82
N GLY A 40 11.26 3.30 -18.55
CA GLY A 40 9.85 3.63 -18.32
C GLY A 40 9.61 4.60 -17.16
N PHE A 41 10.40 4.51 -16.09
CA PHE A 41 10.37 5.48 -14.99
C PHE A 41 10.92 6.85 -15.37
N LEU A 42 12.01 6.90 -16.15
CA LEU A 42 12.66 8.14 -16.60
C LEU A 42 11.81 8.86 -17.66
N GLU A 43 11.31 8.12 -18.65
CA GLU A 43 10.43 8.60 -19.74
C GLU A 43 9.01 8.92 -19.28
N LYS A 44 8.72 8.72 -18.00
CA LYS A 44 7.40 8.90 -17.41
C LYS A 44 6.28 8.09 -18.09
N ASN A 45 6.63 6.92 -18.59
CA ASN A 45 5.73 6.02 -19.29
C ASN A 45 5.23 4.90 -18.38
N ARG A 46 4.07 5.10 -17.75
CA ARG A 46 3.46 4.10 -16.85
C ARG A 46 3.19 2.75 -17.52
N LYS A 47 2.78 2.73 -18.79
CA LYS A 47 2.50 1.46 -19.49
C LYS A 47 3.79 0.65 -19.63
N LYS A 48 4.89 1.30 -20.02
CA LYS A 48 6.22 0.69 -20.12
C LYS A 48 6.74 0.24 -18.75
N PHE A 49 6.63 1.09 -17.73
CA PHE A 49 7.04 0.75 -16.37
C PHE A 49 6.29 -0.46 -15.78
N ASN A 50 4.95 -0.45 -15.83
CA ASN A 50 4.12 -1.52 -15.28
C ASN A 50 4.26 -2.85 -16.04
N LYS A 51 4.78 -2.82 -17.27
CA LYS A 51 5.10 -4.03 -18.05
C LYS A 51 6.25 -4.82 -17.41
N TYR A 52 7.20 -4.14 -16.78
CA TYR A 52 8.40 -4.74 -16.19
C TYR A 52 8.43 -4.69 -14.66
N VAL A 53 7.52 -3.94 -14.02
CA VAL A 53 7.41 -3.84 -12.57
C VAL A 53 5.98 -4.12 -12.12
N ASP A 54 5.80 -5.14 -11.29
CA ASP A 54 4.53 -5.37 -10.60
C ASP A 54 4.48 -4.52 -9.31
N VAL A 55 4.08 -3.26 -9.46
CA VAL A 55 4.03 -2.30 -8.34
C VAL A 55 3.17 -2.79 -7.19
N ALA A 56 2.06 -3.49 -7.48
CA ALA A 56 1.15 -4.00 -6.47
C ALA A 56 1.81 -5.09 -5.63
N THR A 57 2.40 -6.10 -6.28
CA THR A 57 3.09 -7.20 -5.60
C THR A 57 4.32 -6.70 -4.84
N VAL A 58 5.11 -5.79 -5.43
CA VAL A 58 6.28 -5.20 -4.75
C VAL A 58 5.88 -4.43 -3.49
N THR A 59 4.84 -3.59 -3.59
CA THR A 59 4.37 -2.78 -2.44
C THR A 59 3.79 -3.67 -1.34
N THR A 60 2.98 -4.66 -1.73
CA THR A 60 2.35 -5.60 -0.79
C THR A 60 3.39 -6.45 -0.07
N GLY A 61 4.43 -6.90 -0.78
CA GLY A 61 5.55 -7.63 -0.20
C GLY A 61 6.41 -6.75 0.72
N PHE A 62 6.62 -5.49 0.36
CA PHE A 62 7.31 -4.51 1.19
C PHE A 62 6.58 -4.27 2.52
N THR A 63 5.27 -4.00 2.50
CA THR A 63 4.50 -3.77 3.73
C THR A 63 4.30 -5.05 4.54
N GLU A 64 4.24 -6.22 3.88
CA GLU A 64 4.23 -7.52 4.56
C GLU A 64 5.48 -7.68 5.44
N GLU A 65 6.66 -7.57 4.84
CA GLU A 65 7.92 -7.79 5.54
C GLU A 65 8.20 -6.72 6.59
N LEU A 66 7.85 -5.47 6.31
CA LEU A 66 8.20 -4.33 7.15
C LEU A 66 7.24 -4.11 8.32
N ILE A 67 5.94 -4.35 8.11
CA ILE A 67 4.89 -3.98 9.08
C ILE A 67 4.23 -5.24 9.65
N PHE A 68 3.90 -6.21 8.81
CA PHE A 68 3.08 -7.35 9.22
C PHE A 68 3.86 -8.45 9.93
N ALA A 69 4.93 -8.91 9.30
CA ALA A 69 5.76 -9.99 9.84
C ALA A 69 6.29 -9.66 11.25
N PRO A 70 6.71 -8.42 11.57
CA PRO A 70 7.08 -8.05 12.93
C PRO A 70 5.88 -7.99 13.89
N ALA A 71 4.76 -7.43 13.45
CA ALA A 71 3.56 -7.31 14.28
C ALA A 71 3.00 -8.67 14.71
N GLU A 72 3.04 -9.67 13.83
CA GLU A 72 2.61 -11.05 14.15
C GLU A 72 3.51 -11.74 15.19
N LYS A 73 4.78 -11.33 15.25
CA LYS A 73 5.79 -11.85 16.18
C LYS A 73 5.85 -11.11 17.51
N THR A 74 5.01 -10.09 17.72
CA THR A 74 4.97 -9.33 18.99
C THR A 74 4.75 -10.28 20.18
N PRO A 75 5.67 -10.29 21.16
CA PRO A 75 5.58 -11.16 22.33
C PRO A 75 4.45 -10.71 23.27
N ASN A 76 4.02 -11.60 24.17
CA ASN A 76 3.12 -11.30 25.30
C ASN A 76 1.71 -10.78 24.95
N LEU A 77 1.28 -10.86 23.70
CA LEU A 77 -0.10 -10.51 23.32
C LEU A 77 -1.08 -11.66 23.57
N THR A 78 -2.20 -11.36 24.23
CA THR A 78 -3.33 -12.30 24.34
C THR A 78 -3.93 -12.61 22.95
N LYS A 79 -4.62 -13.75 22.80
CA LYS A 79 -5.28 -14.14 21.53
C LYS A 79 -6.20 -13.03 21.00
N LEU A 80 -6.94 -12.38 21.89
CA LEU A 80 -7.83 -11.30 21.53
C LEU A 80 -7.08 -10.04 21.09
N GLN A 81 -6.10 -9.60 21.87
CA GLN A 81 -5.22 -8.46 21.51
C GLN A 81 -4.58 -8.69 20.14
N ARG A 82 -4.10 -9.90 19.87
CA ARG A 82 -3.55 -10.29 18.57
C ARG A 82 -4.60 -10.16 17.45
N ILE A 83 -5.83 -10.64 17.64
CA ILE A 83 -6.92 -10.51 16.65
C ILE A 83 -7.30 -9.05 16.40
N VAL A 84 -7.40 -8.24 17.45
CA VAL A 84 -7.78 -6.82 17.36
C VAL A 84 -6.65 -6.02 16.74
N GLY A 85 -5.43 -6.17 17.23
CA GLY A 85 -4.23 -5.46 16.77
C GLY A 85 -3.88 -5.78 15.32
N LEU A 86 -3.78 -7.07 14.97
CA LEU A 86 -3.56 -7.47 13.57
C LEU A 86 -4.73 -7.05 12.69
N GLY A 87 -5.96 -7.08 13.21
CA GLY A 87 -7.14 -6.62 12.49
C GLY A 87 -7.10 -5.12 12.17
N ALA A 88 -6.64 -4.29 13.11
CA ALA A 88 -6.45 -2.85 12.92
C ALA A 88 -5.30 -2.58 11.94
N LEU A 89 -4.18 -3.30 12.09
CA LEU A 89 -3.03 -3.20 11.20
C LEU A 89 -3.38 -3.61 9.76
N ARG A 90 -4.26 -4.60 9.57
CA ARG A 90 -4.67 -5.07 8.22
C ARG A 90 -5.46 -4.00 7.50
N ALA A 91 -6.36 -3.32 8.21
CA ALA A 91 -7.09 -2.18 7.67
C ALA A 91 -6.14 -1.03 7.30
N ALA A 92 -5.17 -0.73 8.17
CA ALA A 92 -4.15 0.28 7.92
C ALA A 92 -3.30 -0.05 6.68
N ARG A 93 -2.88 -1.31 6.55
CA ARG A 93 -2.08 -1.78 5.42
C ARG A 93 -2.78 -1.57 4.10
N THR A 94 -4.05 -1.94 3.95
CA THR A 94 -4.77 -1.72 2.69
C THR A 94 -4.75 -0.25 2.29
N SER A 95 -4.88 0.67 3.25
CA SER A 95 -4.72 2.11 2.99
C SER A 95 -3.29 2.50 2.60
N ILE A 96 -2.28 1.95 3.27
CA ILE A 96 -0.86 2.20 2.97
C ILE A 96 -0.50 1.67 1.58
N ASP A 97 -0.85 0.43 1.25
CA ASP A 97 -0.57 -0.21 -0.03
C ASP A 97 -1.22 0.58 -1.17
N ASN A 98 -2.51 0.90 -1.07
CA ASN A 98 -3.21 1.69 -2.09
C ASN A 98 -2.59 3.08 -2.27
N SER A 99 -2.23 3.72 -1.16
CA SER A 99 -1.55 5.02 -1.17
C SER A 99 -0.18 4.95 -1.86
N LEU A 100 0.61 3.92 -1.57
CA LEU A 100 1.94 3.74 -2.14
C LEU A 100 1.87 3.40 -3.62
N ILE A 101 0.98 2.48 -4.01
CA ILE A 101 0.73 2.12 -5.41
C ILE A 101 0.33 3.36 -6.20
N TYR A 102 -0.65 4.12 -5.70
CA TYR A 102 -1.11 5.35 -6.35
C TYR A 102 0.02 6.37 -6.49
N GLN A 103 0.81 6.60 -5.44
CA GLN A 103 1.89 7.58 -5.48
C GLN A 103 3.04 7.15 -6.39
N ILE A 104 3.43 5.86 -6.39
CA ILE A 104 4.44 5.34 -7.32
C ILE A 104 3.97 5.54 -8.75
N GLN A 105 2.72 5.18 -9.06
CA GLN A 105 2.14 5.41 -10.39
C GLN A 105 2.10 6.89 -10.76
N ARG A 106 1.80 7.78 -9.81
CA ARG A 106 1.83 9.23 -10.00
C ARG A 106 3.25 9.73 -10.27
N LEU A 107 4.26 9.24 -9.56
CA LEU A 107 5.67 9.60 -9.77
C LEU A 107 6.21 9.13 -11.13
N VAL A 108 5.70 7.99 -11.62
CA VAL A 108 5.95 7.50 -12.97
C VAL A 108 5.20 8.35 -13.99
N ASN A 109 4.00 8.84 -13.72
CA ASN A 109 3.23 9.62 -14.70
C ASN A 109 3.56 11.12 -14.76
N LYS A 110 4.10 11.73 -13.69
CA LYS A 110 4.31 13.18 -13.64
C LYS A 110 5.38 13.62 -14.66
N PRO A 111 5.04 14.39 -15.71
CA PRO A 111 6.05 15.04 -16.53
C PRO A 111 6.86 16.00 -15.65
N ASN A 112 8.15 16.10 -15.91
CA ASN A 112 9.07 16.96 -15.17
C ASN A 112 8.74 18.42 -15.53
N THR A 113 7.79 19.05 -14.84
CA THR A 113 7.44 20.46 -15.06
C THR A 113 8.57 21.43 -14.75
N ALA A 114 9.67 20.96 -14.14
CA ALA A 114 10.88 21.75 -13.88
C ALA A 114 11.70 22.10 -15.14
N VAL A 115 11.36 21.57 -16.32
CA VAL A 115 12.02 21.94 -17.60
C VAL A 115 11.13 22.83 -18.46
N ALA A 116 9.84 23.00 -18.11
CA ALA A 116 8.90 23.82 -18.87
C ALA A 116 8.90 25.31 -18.46
N SER A 117 9.53 25.66 -17.34
CA SER A 117 9.61 27.04 -16.83
C SER A 117 10.97 27.70 -17.06
N ALA A 118 11.86 27.10 -17.86
CA ALA A 118 13.17 27.66 -18.21
C ALA A 118 13.28 28.05 -19.71
N ALA A 119 12.17 27.99 -20.46
CA ALA A 119 12.15 28.26 -21.91
C ALA A 119 11.30 29.49 -22.31
N ASN A 120 10.83 30.29 -21.35
CA ASN A 120 10.19 31.59 -21.61
C ASN A 120 10.86 32.67 -20.76
N THR A 121 12.06 33.05 -21.15
CA THR A 121 12.64 34.36 -20.83
C THR A 121 13.46 34.76 -22.05
N GLY A 122 12.74 35.14 -23.10
CA GLY A 122 13.29 35.86 -24.24
C GLY A 122 12.87 37.32 -24.07
N ASP A 123 13.88 38.11 -23.77
CA ASP A 123 14.07 39.53 -24.05
C ASP A 123 12.89 40.29 -24.69
N GLU A 124 12.26 41.15 -23.90
CA GLU A 124 11.74 42.44 -24.36
C GLU A 124 12.24 43.50 -23.37
N GLU A 125 13.19 44.31 -23.84
CA GLU A 125 13.55 45.60 -23.28
C GLU A 125 12.38 46.56 -23.54
N ASP A 126 11.80 47.15 -22.50
CA ASP A 126 11.24 48.50 -22.60
C ASP A 126 11.24 49.20 -21.24
N GLU A 127 11.50 50.50 -21.32
CA GLU A 127 11.94 51.38 -20.25
C GLU A 127 10.81 51.88 -19.34
N GLY A 128 11.19 52.19 -18.10
CA GLY A 128 10.61 53.32 -17.36
C GLY A 128 9.36 53.03 -16.51
N GLU A 129 9.51 53.02 -15.19
CA GLU A 129 9.07 54.13 -14.34
C GLU A 129 9.40 53.84 -12.86
N ILE A 130 10.06 54.81 -12.24
CA ILE A 130 10.47 54.83 -10.84
C ILE A 130 9.24 55.14 -9.97
N ARG A 131 8.85 54.23 -9.06
CA ARG A 131 8.15 54.62 -7.81
C ARG A 131 8.54 53.76 -6.61
N ASP A 132 9.20 54.47 -5.69
CA ASP A 132 9.34 54.37 -4.25
C ASP A 132 8.89 53.12 -3.47
N ALA A 133 9.85 52.71 -2.65
CA ALA A 133 9.72 51.83 -1.51
C ALA A 133 8.73 52.33 -0.46
N SER A 134 8.02 51.40 0.19
CA SER A 134 8.13 51.26 1.65
C SER A 134 7.32 50.09 2.21
N ASN A 135 7.95 49.49 3.21
CA ASN A 135 7.38 48.82 4.38
C ASN A 135 6.73 47.43 4.27
N ALA A 136 7.54 46.48 4.72
CA ALA A 136 7.12 45.35 5.54
C ALA A 136 6.21 45.79 6.71
N THR A 137 5.15 45.02 7.00
CA THR A 137 4.70 44.72 8.37
C THR A 137 3.81 43.48 8.39
N THR A 138 4.14 42.66 9.39
CA THR A 138 3.56 41.48 9.99
C THR A 138 2.05 41.53 10.30
N GLY A 139 1.42 40.35 10.36
CA GLY A 139 0.11 40.10 10.99
C GLY A 139 -0.98 39.78 9.96
N GLY A 140 -1.91 38.87 10.16
CA GLY A 140 -2.34 38.09 11.30
C GLY A 140 -3.54 37.27 10.85
N ALA A 141 -3.83 36.21 11.59
CA ALA A 141 -4.96 35.33 11.37
C ALA A 141 -6.32 36.04 11.53
N THR A 142 -7.21 35.85 10.55
CA THR A 142 -8.68 35.78 10.68
C THR A 142 -9.17 35.18 9.36
N GLY A 143 -9.90 34.06 9.31
CA GLY A 143 -11.20 33.92 9.94
C GLY A 143 -12.25 34.59 9.05
N ARG A 144 -12.73 33.88 8.02
CA ARG A 144 -13.97 34.25 7.33
C ARG A 144 -14.79 33.00 7.03
N GLU A 145 -15.72 32.78 7.95
CA GLU A 145 -16.94 32.03 7.74
C GLU A 145 -17.73 32.66 6.59
N THR A 146 -18.18 31.82 5.66
CA THR A 146 -19.48 32.01 5.03
C THR A 146 -20.17 30.66 5.03
N GLY A 147 -21.09 30.50 5.97
CA GLY A 147 -22.05 29.42 5.96
C GLY A 147 -22.96 29.53 4.75
N LYS A 148 -23.24 28.38 4.14
CA LYS A 148 -24.52 28.17 3.48
C LYS A 148 -25.04 26.82 3.91
N SER A 149 -25.93 26.90 4.90
CA SER A 149 -26.87 25.88 5.31
C SER A 149 -27.65 25.38 4.09
N LEU A 150 -27.68 24.07 3.89
CA LEU A 150 -28.86 23.39 3.35
C LEU A 150 -28.92 22.02 4.00
N ALA A 151 -29.93 21.86 4.85
CA ALA A 151 -30.42 20.60 5.33
C ALA A 151 -30.90 19.76 4.15
N ASP A 152 -30.53 18.47 4.11
CA ASP A 152 -31.54 17.43 3.96
C ASP A 152 -31.01 16.09 4.46
N GLY A 153 -31.79 15.48 5.35
CA GLY A 153 -31.46 14.23 6.01
C GLY A 153 -31.98 13.06 5.21
N THR A 154 -31.12 12.40 4.44
CA THR A 154 -31.47 11.11 3.84
C THR A 154 -31.24 10.00 4.86
N ARG A 155 -32.24 9.82 5.73
CA ARG A 155 -32.41 8.67 6.61
C ARG A 155 -32.78 7.48 5.73
N THR A 156 -31.82 6.59 5.47
CA THR A 156 -32.07 5.31 4.79
C THR A 156 -32.87 4.40 5.72
N THR A 157 -34.20 4.50 5.63
CA THR A 157 -35.14 3.55 6.23
C THR A 157 -35.03 2.24 5.44
N ILE A 158 -34.40 1.23 6.04
CA ILE A 158 -34.44 -0.13 5.52
C ILE A 158 -35.82 -0.70 5.85
N THR A 159 -36.76 -0.53 4.93
CA THR A 159 -38.06 -1.21 4.95
C THR A 159 -37.80 -2.71 4.76
N THR A 160 -37.92 -3.47 5.84
CA THR A 160 -37.89 -4.94 5.77
C THR A 160 -39.29 -5.40 5.39
N THR A 161 -39.52 -5.63 4.10
CA THR A 161 -40.75 -6.23 3.59
C THR A 161 -40.90 -7.62 4.21
N THR A 162 -41.81 -7.75 5.17
CA THR A 162 -42.18 -9.03 5.77
C THR A 162 -43.25 -9.64 4.88
N THR A 163 -42.86 -10.56 4.00
CA THR A 163 -43.81 -11.35 3.21
C THR A 163 -44.46 -12.37 4.13
N SER A 164 -45.63 -12.03 4.68
CA SER A 164 -46.50 -12.98 5.36
C SER A 164 -47.21 -13.84 4.32
N VAL A 165 -46.77 -15.09 4.19
CA VAL A 165 -47.51 -16.14 3.47
C VAL A 165 -48.76 -16.46 4.29
N VAL A 166 -49.93 -16.04 3.81
CA VAL A 166 -51.23 -16.48 4.31
C VAL A 166 -51.43 -17.92 3.84
N LYS A 167 -51.35 -18.87 4.78
CA LYS A 167 -51.91 -20.22 4.61
C LYS A 167 -53.29 -20.23 5.24
N THR A 168 -54.30 -20.23 4.38
CA THR A 168 -55.69 -20.56 4.71
C THR A 168 -55.74 -22.01 5.20
N ALA A 169 -56.26 -22.24 6.40
CA ALA A 169 -56.55 -23.57 6.93
C ALA A 169 -58.07 -23.72 6.99
N ASP A 170 -58.58 -24.70 6.24
CA ASP A 170 -59.94 -25.21 6.38
C ASP A 170 -60.13 -25.82 7.77
N GLY A 171 -61.28 -25.49 8.36
CA GLY A 171 -61.64 -25.88 9.72
C GLY A 171 -61.91 -27.37 9.86
N LYS A 172 -61.54 -27.91 11.03
CA LYS A 172 -62.20 -29.07 11.60
C LYS A 172 -62.28 -28.90 13.11
N ALA A 173 -63.52 -28.79 13.59
CA ALA A 173 -63.85 -28.71 15.00
C ALA A 173 -63.52 -30.04 15.70
N GLY A 174 -62.95 -29.92 16.89
CA GLY A 174 -62.65 -31.03 17.79
C GLY A 174 -62.31 -30.47 19.16
N THR A 175 -63.33 -30.46 20.01
CA THR A 175 -63.25 -30.35 21.48
C THR A 175 -62.16 -31.25 22.03
N ASP A 176 -61.26 -30.70 22.85
CA ASP A 176 -61.00 -31.22 24.20
C ASP A 176 -60.11 -30.28 25.01
N SER A 177 -60.51 -30.16 26.26
CA SER A 177 -59.91 -29.44 27.37
C SER A 177 -58.47 -29.88 27.66
N ASN A 178 -57.56 -28.91 27.75
CA ASN A 178 -56.52 -28.81 28.78
C ASN A 178 -55.74 -27.50 28.57
N ASP A 179 -56.12 -26.47 29.34
CA ASP A 179 -55.38 -25.21 29.46
C ASP A 179 -54.13 -25.44 30.32
N GLU A 180 -52.98 -25.63 29.67
CA GLU A 180 -51.70 -25.23 30.24
C GLU A 180 -51.15 -24.06 29.43
N PRO A 181 -50.67 -22.99 30.07
CA PRO A 181 -50.08 -21.85 29.37
C PRO A 181 -48.81 -22.31 28.65
N LYS A 182 -48.90 -22.47 27.33
CA LYS A 182 -47.74 -22.70 26.47
C LYS A 182 -46.80 -21.52 26.61
N ILE A 183 -45.72 -21.71 27.36
CA ILE A 183 -44.60 -20.78 27.46
C ILE A 183 -44.01 -20.63 26.05
N VAL A 184 -44.38 -19.55 25.36
CA VAL A 184 -43.79 -19.17 24.08
C VAL A 184 -42.33 -18.79 24.35
N HIS A 185 -41.43 -19.77 24.24
CA HIS A 185 -40.01 -19.49 24.29
C HIS A 185 -39.66 -18.56 23.11
N PRO A 186 -39.10 -17.36 23.35
CA PRO A 186 -38.71 -16.47 22.27
C PRO A 186 -37.70 -17.18 21.37
N GLU A 187 -37.86 -17.03 20.05
CA GLU A 187 -37.02 -17.65 19.04
C GLU A 187 -35.53 -17.35 19.31
N ARG A 188 -34.81 -18.32 19.87
CA ARG A 188 -33.36 -18.25 20.19
C ARG A 188 -32.49 -17.78 19.01
N LYS A 189 -32.98 -17.92 17.77
CA LYS A 189 -32.30 -17.48 16.55
C LYS A 189 -32.11 -15.95 16.50
N LYS A 190 -33.08 -15.15 16.97
CA LYS A 190 -33.01 -13.68 16.95
C LYS A 190 -32.02 -13.11 17.97
N PHE A 191 -31.93 -13.71 19.15
CA PHE A 191 -30.96 -13.29 20.17
C PHE A 191 -29.51 -13.50 19.71
N SER A 192 -29.23 -14.67 19.11
CA SER A 192 -27.87 -14.98 18.65
C SER A 192 -27.38 -14.07 17.52
N SER A 193 -28.27 -13.58 16.65
CA SER A 193 -27.91 -12.66 15.57
C SER A 193 -27.66 -11.25 16.10
N LEU A 194 -28.48 -10.76 17.03
CA LEU A 194 -28.28 -9.47 17.70
C LEU A 194 -26.96 -9.43 18.47
N LEU A 195 -26.66 -10.47 19.24
CA LEU A 195 -25.40 -10.58 19.97
C LEU A 195 -24.19 -10.56 19.02
N ARG A 196 -24.27 -11.28 17.88
CA ARG A 196 -23.21 -11.24 16.86
C ARG A 196 -23.06 -9.84 16.25
N MET A 197 -24.16 -9.12 16.02
CA MET A 197 -24.11 -7.76 15.48
C MET A 197 -23.48 -6.78 16.49
N ALA A 198 -23.91 -6.82 17.75
CA ALA A 198 -23.36 -5.97 18.80
C ALA A 198 -21.87 -6.26 19.02
N TRP A 199 -21.48 -7.54 19.08
CA TRP A 199 -20.08 -7.93 19.15
C TRP A 199 -19.25 -7.48 17.94
N LYS A 200 -19.82 -7.55 16.74
CA LYS A 200 -19.18 -7.05 15.52
C LYS A 200 -18.94 -5.53 15.60
N ARG A 201 -19.90 -4.75 16.09
CA ARG A 201 -19.74 -3.30 16.29
C ARG A 201 -18.65 -3.01 17.32
N GLU A 202 -18.68 -3.68 18.46
CA GLU A 202 -17.68 -3.47 19.51
C GLU A 202 -16.27 -3.84 19.03
N LYS A 203 -16.13 -4.97 18.31
CA LYS A 203 -14.86 -5.34 17.68
C LYS A 203 -14.34 -4.26 16.71
N MET A 204 -15.22 -3.62 15.94
CA MET A 204 -14.84 -2.52 15.06
C MET A 204 -14.42 -1.27 15.87
N ARG A 205 -15.15 -0.95 16.93
CA ARG A 205 -14.80 0.15 17.84
C ARG A 205 -13.42 -0.04 18.45
N LEU A 206 -13.11 -1.25 18.95
CA LEU A 206 -11.80 -1.58 19.51
C LEU A 206 -10.67 -1.48 18.48
N LYS A 207 -10.90 -1.95 17.24
CA LYS A 207 -9.92 -1.80 16.16
C LYS A 207 -9.64 -0.33 15.86
N ASN A 208 -10.68 0.50 15.78
CA ASN A 208 -10.53 1.93 15.50
C ASN A 208 -9.77 2.64 16.63
N LEU A 209 -10.08 2.32 17.89
CA LEU A 209 -9.38 2.87 19.05
C LEU A 209 -7.91 2.46 19.06
N SER A 210 -7.61 1.18 18.82
CA SER A 210 -6.23 0.71 18.71
C SER A 210 -5.48 1.38 17.57
N PHE A 211 -6.12 1.53 16.41
CA PHE A 211 -5.53 2.23 15.27
C PHE A 211 -5.23 3.72 15.59
N GLN A 212 -6.14 4.42 16.26
CA GLN A 212 -5.93 5.80 16.68
C GLN A 212 -4.69 5.94 17.57
N ARG A 213 -4.53 5.04 18.54
CA ARG A 213 -3.37 5.02 19.44
C ARG A 213 -2.07 4.69 18.73
N MET A 214 -2.10 3.75 17.78
CA MET A 214 -0.95 3.49 16.92
C MET A 214 -0.56 4.75 16.14
N ALA A 215 -1.54 5.51 15.62
CA ALA A 215 -1.26 6.76 14.94
C ALA A 215 -0.69 7.84 15.88
N GLU A 216 -1.16 7.93 17.12
CA GLU A 216 -0.62 8.83 18.15
C GLU A 216 0.82 8.45 18.52
N PHE A 217 1.09 7.16 18.75
CA PHE A 217 2.44 6.66 19.00
C PHE A 217 3.40 6.95 17.84
N ALA A 218 2.96 6.70 16.61
CA ALA A 218 3.76 6.98 15.42
C ALA A 218 4.13 8.48 15.36
N LYS A 219 3.16 9.38 15.59
CA LYS A 219 3.41 10.83 15.62
C LYS A 219 4.39 11.25 16.72
N ALA A 220 4.40 10.55 17.86
CA ALA A 220 5.31 10.84 18.97
C ALA A 220 6.76 10.40 18.70
N HIS A 221 7.01 9.57 17.68
CA HIS A 221 8.34 9.02 17.36
C HIS A 221 8.77 9.38 15.92
N PRO A 222 9.05 10.67 15.62
CA PRO A 222 9.17 11.16 14.26
C PRO A 222 10.36 10.60 13.47
N ASP A 223 11.38 10.16 14.17
CA ASP A 223 12.63 9.57 13.67
C ASP A 223 12.47 8.13 13.18
N THR A 224 11.40 7.44 13.60
CA THR A 224 11.15 6.04 13.25
C THR A 224 10.66 5.87 11.80
N ILE A 225 10.95 4.69 11.22
CA ILE A 225 10.41 4.32 9.90
C ILE A 225 8.88 4.29 9.94
N ILE A 226 8.32 3.87 11.08
CA ILE A 226 6.88 3.78 11.27
C ILE A 226 6.24 5.14 11.14
N ASN A 227 6.75 6.18 11.79
CA ASN A 227 6.17 7.51 11.61
C ASN A 227 6.18 7.94 10.14
N ARG A 228 7.33 7.76 9.48
CA ARG A 228 7.54 8.16 8.07
C ARG A 228 6.64 7.41 7.08
N ILE A 229 6.17 6.21 7.42
CA ILE A 229 5.30 5.39 6.54
C ILE A 229 3.84 5.43 6.99
N PHE A 230 3.60 5.23 8.29
CA PHE A 230 2.28 5.07 8.89
C PHE A 230 1.58 6.42 9.10
N ALA A 231 2.28 7.38 9.71
CA ALA A 231 1.73 8.70 10.04
C ALA A 231 1.89 9.72 8.90
N ALA A 232 2.73 9.44 7.91
CA ALA A 232 2.85 10.30 6.74
C ALA A 232 1.49 10.45 6.01
N PRO A 233 1.15 11.65 5.55
CA PRO A 233 -0.07 11.90 4.80
C PRO A 233 -0.18 10.97 3.59
N VAL A 234 -1.42 10.61 3.21
CA VAL A 234 -1.73 9.71 2.07
C VAL A 234 -1.15 10.23 0.74
N GLY A 235 -0.77 11.51 0.64
CA GLY A 235 -0.08 12.07 -0.53
C GLY A 235 1.46 12.09 -0.46
N GLY A 236 2.06 11.87 0.72
CA GLY A 236 3.49 12.04 0.99
C GLY A 236 4.28 10.76 1.25
N ARG A 237 3.62 9.62 1.54
CA ARG A 237 4.27 8.34 1.91
C ARG A 237 5.39 7.87 0.97
N ALA A 238 5.20 7.88 -0.35
CA ALA A 238 6.22 7.47 -1.30
C ALA A 238 7.42 8.43 -1.34
N ASN A 239 7.19 9.73 -1.11
CA ASN A 239 8.29 10.68 -0.96
C ASN A 239 9.07 10.44 0.33
N ALA A 240 8.37 10.12 1.43
CA ALA A 240 9.01 9.75 2.69
C ALA A 240 9.86 8.47 2.54
N ILE A 241 9.34 7.43 1.86
CA ILE A 241 10.12 6.23 1.53
C ILE A 241 11.30 6.57 0.62
N LYS A 242 11.11 7.42 -0.39
CA LYS A 242 12.19 7.86 -1.28
C LYS A 242 13.30 8.58 -0.50
N GLN A 243 12.96 9.46 0.44
CA GLN A 243 13.91 10.15 1.31
C GLN A 243 14.64 9.16 2.22
N LEU A 244 13.92 8.24 2.85
CA LEU A 244 14.50 7.16 3.67
C LEU A 244 15.52 6.33 2.88
N LEU A 245 15.14 5.89 1.67
CA LEU A 245 16.05 5.15 0.80
C LEU A 245 17.26 6.01 0.40
N ALA A 246 17.06 7.29 0.07
CA ALA A 246 18.16 8.19 -0.26
C ALA A 246 19.14 8.39 0.91
N GLU A 247 18.65 8.47 2.16
CA GLU A 247 19.46 8.51 3.38
C GLU A 247 20.26 7.20 3.57
N CYS A 248 19.65 6.05 3.25
CA CYS A 248 20.35 4.77 3.26
C CYS A 248 21.44 4.66 2.19
N GLY A 249 21.48 5.56 1.21
CA GLY A 249 22.42 5.52 0.10
C GLY A 249 21.88 4.87 -1.18
N PHE A 250 20.56 4.68 -1.30
CA PHE A 250 19.90 4.20 -2.52
C PHE A 250 19.88 5.28 -3.61
N LYS A 251 21.06 5.68 -4.07
CA LYS A 251 21.28 6.66 -5.14
C LYS A 251 22.11 6.02 -6.24
N GLY A 252 21.87 6.41 -7.49
CA GLY A 252 22.57 5.87 -8.67
C GLY A 252 24.09 5.89 -8.53
N SER A 253 24.65 6.98 -7.97
CA SER A 253 26.08 7.18 -7.73
C SER A 253 26.70 6.17 -6.74
N ASN A 254 25.89 5.58 -5.87
CA ASN A 254 26.35 4.71 -4.80
C ASN A 254 26.33 3.24 -5.19
N PHE A 255 25.67 2.86 -6.29
CA PHE A 255 25.68 1.48 -6.77
C PHE A 255 27.06 1.10 -7.29
N LYS A 256 27.58 -0.04 -6.83
CA LYS A 256 28.92 -0.54 -7.16
C LYS A 256 28.88 -1.82 -7.97
N LYS A 257 27.95 -2.71 -7.65
CA LYS A 257 27.90 -4.04 -8.26
C LYS A 257 26.46 -4.46 -8.51
N TYR A 258 26.30 -5.22 -9.58
CA TYR A 258 25.06 -5.89 -9.93
C TYR A 258 25.38 -7.35 -10.27
N LEU A 259 24.63 -8.28 -9.67
CA LEU A 259 24.75 -9.72 -9.93
C LEU A 259 23.38 -10.32 -10.16
N LEU A 260 23.34 -11.33 -11.02
CA LEU A 260 22.15 -12.11 -11.31
C LEU A 260 22.35 -13.55 -10.85
N GLU A 261 21.41 -14.04 -10.05
CA GLU A 261 21.38 -15.42 -9.58
C GLU A 261 20.11 -16.09 -10.13
N ASN A 262 20.29 -17.14 -10.92
CA ASN A 262 19.18 -17.93 -11.44
C ASN A 262 18.72 -18.95 -10.39
N LYS A 263 17.45 -18.90 -9.98
CA LYS A 263 16.80 -19.84 -9.07
C LYS A 263 15.60 -20.49 -9.75
N GLY A 264 15.87 -21.44 -10.65
CA GLY A 264 14.84 -22.13 -11.42
C GLY A 264 14.08 -21.17 -12.34
N SER A 265 12.76 -21.03 -12.13
CA SER A 265 11.90 -20.11 -12.90
C SER A 265 12.01 -18.64 -12.47
N LYS A 266 12.75 -18.37 -11.39
CA LYS A 266 12.93 -17.04 -10.81
C LYS A 266 14.38 -16.59 -10.96
N VAL A 267 14.57 -15.28 -11.06
CA VAL A 267 15.89 -14.65 -11.09
C VAL A 267 15.98 -13.66 -9.94
N ILE A 268 17.06 -13.73 -9.18
CA ILE A 268 17.35 -12.77 -8.12
C ILE A 268 18.41 -11.80 -8.62
N ALA A 269 18.03 -10.53 -8.73
CA ALA A 269 18.91 -9.42 -9.01
C ALA A 269 19.47 -8.86 -7.69
N HIS A 270 20.76 -9.03 -7.47
CA HIS A 270 21.50 -8.47 -6.34
C HIS A 270 22.06 -7.12 -6.74
N LEU A 271 21.55 -6.06 -6.10
CA LEU A 271 21.98 -4.68 -6.30
C LEU A 271 22.79 -4.24 -5.08
N THR A 272 24.10 -4.09 -5.25
CA THR A 272 25.01 -3.69 -4.16
C THR A 272 25.35 -2.21 -4.28
N PHE A 273 25.17 -1.47 -3.19
CA PHE A 273 25.47 -0.04 -3.09
C PHE A 273 26.24 0.28 -1.81
N MET A 274 27.00 1.38 -1.83
CA MET A 274 27.67 1.92 -0.66
C MET A 274 26.66 2.71 0.19
N SER A 275 26.46 2.31 1.44
CA SER A 275 25.60 3.04 2.36
C SER A 275 26.41 4.05 3.16
N PRO A 276 26.10 5.37 3.10
CA PRO A 276 26.78 6.37 3.91
C PRO A 276 26.48 6.22 5.41
N ARG A 277 25.39 5.52 5.76
CA ARG A 277 24.95 5.34 7.15
C ARG A 277 25.81 4.36 7.93
N ILE A 278 26.23 3.27 7.28
CA ILE A 278 27.10 2.26 7.89
C ILE A 278 28.53 2.28 7.34
N ASN A 279 28.79 3.13 6.34
CA ASN A 279 30.04 3.21 5.60
C ASN A 279 30.51 1.85 5.05
N ASP A 280 29.56 1.05 4.55
CA ASP A 280 29.80 -0.31 4.04
C ASP A 280 28.86 -0.65 2.86
N LEU A 281 29.20 -1.72 2.15
CA LEU A 281 28.45 -2.25 1.02
C LEU A 281 27.22 -3.03 1.49
N VAL A 282 26.06 -2.61 1.01
CA VAL A 282 24.78 -3.22 1.29
C VAL A 282 24.19 -3.77 0.01
N THR A 283 23.66 -4.98 0.06
CA THR A 283 23.01 -5.62 -1.08
C THR A 283 21.51 -5.70 -0.87
N VAL A 284 20.74 -5.20 -1.84
CA VAL A 284 19.30 -5.43 -1.93
C VAL A 284 19.00 -6.38 -3.07
N LYS A 285 18.09 -7.31 -2.80
CA LYS A 285 17.73 -8.38 -3.71
C LYS A 285 16.36 -8.11 -4.30
N LEU A 286 16.25 -8.12 -5.62
CA LEU A 286 14.98 -8.06 -6.35
C LEU A 286 14.67 -9.43 -6.93
N GLU A 287 13.49 -9.95 -6.65
CA GLU A 287 12.98 -11.13 -7.32
C GLU A 287 12.32 -10.73 -8.64
N MET A 288 12.66 -11.47 -9.69
CA MET A 288 12.13 -11.31 -11.03
C MET A 288 11.53 -12.64 -11.47
N GLU A 289 10.29 -12.58 -11.94
CA GLU A 289 9.56 -13.75 -12.43
C GLU A 289 9.46 -13.70 -13.95
N ARG A 290 9.65 -14.85 -14.60
CA ARG A 290 9.46 -14.99 -16.04
C ARG A 290 7.98 -15.16 -16.37
N LEU A 291 7.40 -14.17 -17.05
CA LEU A 291 6.05 -14.23 -17.60
C LEU A 291 6.06 -15.02 -18.91
N HIS A 292 5.30 -16.11 -18.95
CA HIS A 292 5.14 -16.96 -20.13
C HIS A 292 4.10 -16.37 -21.10
N GLN A 293 4.30 -15.13 -21.55
CA GLN A 293 3.45 -14.48 -22.55
C GLN A 293 4.16 -14.53 -23.92
N GLY A 294 3.91 -15.60 -24.68
CA GLY A 294 4.48 -15.81 -26.02
C GLY A 294 5.78 -16.61 -26.04
N PRO A 295 6.41 -16.77 -27.23
CA PRO A 295 7.60 -17.61 -27.42
C PRO A 295 8.84 -17.07 -26.70
N PHE A 296 8.87 -15.76 -26.41
CA PHE A 296 9.94 -15.10 -25.69
C PHE A 296 9.37 -14.53 -24.38
N GLY A 297 9.31 -15.37 -23.35
CA GLY A 297 8.86 -14.94 -22.03
C GLY A 297 9.69 -13.77 -21.50
N ARG A 298 9.03 -12.83 -20.81
CA ARG A 298 9.66 -11.58 -20.30
C ARG A 298 9.82 -11.64 -18.81
N TYR A 299 10.86 -11.02 -18.27
CA TYR A 299 11.01 -10.87 -16.83
C TYR A 299 10.25 -9.67 -16.29
N ARG A 300 9.63 -9.83 -15.13
CA ARG A 300 8.97 -8.76 -14.38
C ARG A 300 9.44 -8.77 -12.94
N ILE A 301 9.80 -7.61 -12.41
CA ILE A 301 10.14 -7.43 -10.99
C ILE A 301 8.88 -7.65 -10.17
N SER A 302 8.89 -8.65 -9.30
CA SER A 302 7.73 -9.05 -8.51
C SER A 302 7.85 -8.65 -7.04
N ARG A 303 9.06 -8.72 -6.46
CA ARG A 303 9.24 -8.57 -5.00
C ARG A 303 10.63 -8.09 -4.61
N LEU A 304 10.72 -7.42 -3.46
CA LEU A 304 11.97 -7.20 -2.71
C LEU A 304 12.24 -8.41 -1.80
N VAL A 305 13.39 -9.06 -1.93
CA VAL A 305 13.72 -10.27 -1.17
C VAL A 305 14.52 -9.91 0.07
N ASN A 306 14.05 -10.37 1.23
CA ASN A 306 14.72 -10.17 2.53
C ASN A 306 15.04 -8.70 2.79
N PHE A 307 14.11 -7.81 2.45
CA PHE A 307 14.32 -6.37 2.56
C PHE A 307 14.48 -5.95 4.02
N LYS A 308 13.75 -6.62 4.92
CA LYS A 308 13.95 -6.49 6.36
C LYS A 308 15.39 -6.78 6.78
N GLY A 309 15.99 -7.87 6.29
CA GLY A 309 17.40 -8.17 6.57
C GLY A 309 18.35 -7.06 6.13
N THR A 310 18.08 -6.44 4.98
CA THR A 310 18.82 -5.25 4.52
C THR A 310 18.63 -4.07 5.47
N LEU A 311 17.40 -3.78 5.92
CA LEU A 311 17.14 -2.69 6.87
C LEU A 311 17.83 -2.91 8.22
N ASN A 312 17.82 -4.14 8.74
CA ASN A 312 18.53 -4.50 9.96
C ASN A 312 20.04 -4.26 9.80
N HIS A 313 20.63 -4.64 8.65
CA HIS A 313 22.03 -4.36 8.35
C HIS A 313 22.31 -2.83 8.30
N LEU A 314 21.34 -2.05 7.84
CA LEU A 314 21.38 -0.58 7.84
C LEU A 314 21.10 0.05 9.23
N LYS A 315 21.04 -0.75 10.30
CA LYS A 315 20.70 -0.31 11.67
C LYS A 315 19.35 0.38 11.75
N TYR A 316 18.36 -0.15 11.03
CA TYR A 316 16.96 0.18 11.24
C TYR A 316 16.29 -0.97 11.98
N ASP A 317 15.95 -0.73 13.23
CA ASP A 317 15.21 -1.70 14.03
C ASP A 317 13.71 -1.58 13.74
N THR A 318 13.28 -2.28 12.70
CA THR A 318 11.87 -2.29 12.32
C THR A 318 11.02 -3.14 13.25
N ASP A 319 11.64 -4.13 13.91
CA ASP A 319 10.91 -5.08 14.74
C ASP A 319 10.48 -4.43 16.04
N ASP A 320 11.41 -3.82 16.77
CA ASP A 320 11.11 -3.21 18.06
C ASP A 320 10.19 -2.02 17.88
N GLN A 321 10.37 -1.23 16.80
CA GLN A 321 9.46 -0.15 16.46
C GLN A 321 8.03 -0.66 16.25
N ILE A 322 7.84 -1.74 15.47
CA ILE A 322 6.49 -2.23 15.14
C ILE A 322 5.87 -2.94 16.34
N GLN A 323 6.66 -3.71 17.09
CA GLN A 323 6.19 -4.36 18.30
C GLN A 323 5.79 -3.34 19.35
N GLY A 324 6.56 -2.27 19.53
CA GLY A 324 6.21 -1.14 20.39
C GLY A 324 4.93 -0.44 19.95
N LEU A 325 4.78 -0.17 18.65
CA LEU A 325 3.55 0.38 18.07
C LEU A 325 2.32 -0.49 18.39
N VAL A 326 2.45 -1.81 18.19
CA VAL A 326 1.36 -2.77 18.44
C VAL A 326 1.05 -2.87 19.93
N ALA A 327 2.07 -2.99 20.78
CA ALA A 327 1.90 -3.06 22.23
C ALA A 327 1.19 -1.81 22.77
N TYR A 328 1.64 -0.62 22.35
CA TYR A 328 1.02 0.66 22.73
C TYR A 328 -0.44 0.76 22.26
N GLY A 329 -0.71 0.38 21.01
CA GLY A 329 -2.07 0.36 20.46
C GLY A 329 -3.04 -0.56 21.21
N LEU A 330 -2.52 -1.52 21.98
CA LEU A 330 -3.27 -2.55 22.67
C LEU A 330 -3.22 -2.45 24.21
N GLN A 331 -2.58 -1.41 24.76
CA GLN A 331 -2.30 -1.32 26.20
C GLN A 331 -3.55 -1.42 27.10
N ASP A 332 -4.70 -0.89 26.67
CA ASP A 332 -5.94 -0.95 27.47
C ASP A 332 -6.86 -2.13 27.11
N LEU A 333 -6.42 -3.00 26.20
CA LEU A 333 -7.16 -4.20 25.81
C LEU A 333 -6.77 -5.37 26.71
N THR A 334 -7.02 -5.27 28.01
CA THR A 334 -6.86 -6.41 28.90
C THR A 334 -8.06 -7.36 28.78
N GLY A 335 -7.85 -8.64 29.06
CA GLY A 335 -8.93 -9.64 29.07
C GLY A 335 -10.09 -9.27 29.99
N GLN A 336 -9.80 -8.57 31.10
CA GLN A 336 -10.80 -8.08 32.05
C GLN A 336 -11.66 -6.97 31.47
N THR A 337 -11.06 -5.96 30.82
CA THR A 337 -11.81 -4.88 30.13
C THR A 337 -12.75 -5.44 29.07
N VAL A 338 -12.31 -6.47 28.33
CA VAL A 338 -13.14 -7.03 27.26
C VAL A 338 -14.22 -7.95 27.83
N ALA A 339 -13.92 -8.74 28.86
CA ALA A 339 -14.93 -9.52 29.55
C ALA A 339 -15.99 -8.61 30.20
N GLY A 340 -15.58 -7.46 30.75
CA GLY A 340 -16.48 -6.42 31.26
C GLY A 340 -17.41 -5.89 30.17
N LYS A 341 -16.86 -5.46 29.02
CA LYS A 341 -17.66 -4.96 27.89
C LYS A 341 -18.55 -6.03 27.25
N ALA A 342 -18.09 -7.28 27.20
CA ALA A 342 -18.92 -8.39 26.71
C ALA A 342 -20.13 -8.61 27.63
N LYS A 343 -19.96 -8.45 28.95
CA LYS A 343 -21.07 -8.48 29.91
C LYS A 343 -22.02 -7.29 29.75
N GLU A 344 -21.51 -6.09 29.43
CA GLU A 344 -22.35 -4.92 29.13
C GLU A 344 -23.22 -5.17 27.88
N VAL A 345 -22.62 -5.66 26.80
CA VAL A 345 -23.33 -6.01 25.56
C VAL A 345 -24.37 -7.12 25.76
N LEU A 346 -24.19 -8.00 26.76
CA LEU A 346 -25.17 -9.04 27.12
C LEU A 346 -26.32 -8.51 27.99
N LYS A 347 -26.19 -7.31 28.57
CA LYS A 347 -27.22 -6.68 29.40
C LYS A 347 -28.15 -5.77 28.58
N GLU A 348 -27.65 -5.18 27.50
CA GLU A 348 -28.43 -4.41 26.51
C GLU A 348 -29.31 -5.31 25.62
#